data_AF-A0A349Y5N2-F1
#
_entry.id   AF-A0A349Y5N2-F1
#
_cell.length_a   1.000
_cell.length_b   1.000
_cell.length_c   1.000
_cell.angle_alpha   90.00
_cell.angle_beta   90.00
_cell.angle_gamma   90.00
#
_symmetry.space_group_name_H-M   'P 1'
#
loop_
_entity.id
_entity.type
_entity.pdbx_description
1 polymer ?
#
loop_
_entity_poly.entity_id
_entity_poly.type
_entity_poly.pdbx_seq_one_letter_code
_entity_poly.pdbx_strand_id
1 'polypeptide(L)' 'MSSSSVPLAARLSPRERTLILLALSLGGFAIGTSEFASMGLMLEISRGLSISETQVGHLISAYAVGVVVGAPVLAFAGAV' A
#
# COMPACT_ATOMS: atom_id res chain seq x y z
N MET A 1 -24.03 32.52 -3.02
CA MET A 1 -24.34 31.58 -4.12
C MET A 1 -23.61 30.28 -3.82
N SER A 2 -24.28 29.32 -3.19
CA SER A 2 -23.68 28.03 -2.83
C SER A 2 -23.50 27.17 -4.08
N SER A 3 -22.26 26.99 -4.50
CA SER A 3 -21.88 26.06 -5.56
C SER A 3 -22.04 24.64 -5.03
N SER A 4 -23.22 24.03 -5.24
CA SER A 4 -23.45 22.61 -4.95
C SER A 4 -22.55 21.77 -5.85
N SER A 5 -21.36 21.40 -5.37
CA SER A 5 -20.44 20.52 -6.08
C SER A 5 -21.08 19.13 -6.19
N VAL A 6 -21.65 18.82 -7.35
CA VAL A 6 -22.12 17.47 -7.68
C VAL A 6 -20.97 16.49 -7.39
N PRO A 7 -21.20 15.43 -6.59
CA PRO A 7 -20.15 14.48 -6.23
C PRO A 7 -19.49 13.91 -7.48
N LEU A 8 -18.15 13.83 -7.50
CA LEU A 8 -17.39 13.30 -8.65
C LEU A 8 -17.90 11.92 -9.07
N ALA A 9 -18.25 11.08 -8.09
CA ALA A 9 -18.85 9.78 -8.31
C ALA A 9 -20.11 9.83 -9.18
N ALA A 10 -20.96 10.85 -9.00
CA ALA A 10 -22.19 11.02 -9.79
C ALA A 10 -21.92 11.41 -11.26
N ARG A 11 -20.70 11.85 -11.60
CA ARG A 11 -20.29 12.21 -12.96
C ARG A 11 -19.59 11.06 -13.72
N LEU A 12 -19.17 10.00 -13.04
CA LEU A 12 -18.46 8.87 -13.65
C LEU A 12 -19.43 7.85 -14.23
N SER A 13 -19.14 7.36 -15.45
CA SER A 13 -19.85 6.23 -16.06
C SER A 13 -19.56 4.91 -15.30
N PRO A 14 -20.43 3.89 -15.43
CA PRO A 14 -20.23 2.60 -14.76
C PRO A 14 -18.88 1.97 -15.09
N ARG A 15 -18.42 2.09 -16.34
CA ARG A 15 -17.15 1.53 -16.79
C ARG A 15 -15.95 2.22 -16.13
N GLU A 16 -15.98 3.54 -16.03
CA GLU A 16 -14.91 4.31 -15.38
C GLU A 16 -14.81 3.97 -13.90
N ARG A 17 -15.94 3.84 -13.20
CA ARG A 17 -15.94 3.41 -11.79
C ARG A 17 -15.31 2.03 -11.63
N THR A 18 -15.66 1.08 -12.48
CA THR A 18 -15.06 -0.26 -12.44
C THR A 18 -13.55 -0.21 -12.65
N LEU A 19 -13.07 0.59 -13.61
CA LEU A 19 -11.63 0.74 -13.85
C LEU A 19 -10.90 1.39 -12.68
N ILE A 20 -11.49 2.40 -12.04
CA ILE A 20 -10.93 3.03 -10.83
C ILE A 20 -10.85 2.03 -9.69
N LEU A 21 -11.93 1.29 -9.43
CA LEU A 21 -11.94 0.27 -8.38
C LEU A 21 -10.95 -0.86 -8.67
N LEU A 22 -10.83 -1.29 -9.92
CA LEU A 22 -9.84 -2.28 -10.33
C LEU A 22 -8.42 -1.77 -10.08
N ALA A 23 -8.11 -0.53 -10.47
CA ALA A 23 -6.79 0.07 -10.23
C ALA A 23 -6.48 0.18 -8.73
N LEU A 24 -7.45 0.64 -7.91
CA LEU A 24 -7.31 0.70 -6.46
C LEU A 24 -7.12 -0.69 -5.84
N SER A 25 -7.91 -1.67 -6.30
CA SER A 25 -7.84 -3.05 -5.81
C SER A 25 -6.51 -3.70 -6.17
N LEU A 26 -6.02 -3.48 -7.39
CA LEU A 26 -4.73 -4.00 -7.84
C LEU A 26 -3.58 -3.36 -7.06
N GLY A 27 -3.64 -2.06 -6.80
CA GLY A 27 -2.68 -1.37 -5.93
C GLY A 27 -2.68 -1.94 -4.50
N GLY A 28 -3.84 -2.05 -3.87
CA GLY A 28 -3.98 -2.63 -2.54
C GLY A 28 -3.55 -4.11 -2.48
N PHE A 29 -3.86 -4.88 -3.51
CA PHE A 29 -3.44 -6.28 -3.64
C PHE A 29 -1.92 -6.42 -3.78
N ALA A 30 -1.29 -5.60 -4.63
CA ALA A 30 0.16 -5.63 -4.82
C ALA A 30 0.90 -5.27 -3.52
N ILE A 31 0.42 -4.24 -2.79
CA ILE A 31 0.94 -3.86 -1.48
C ILE A 31 0.78 -5.03 -0.51
N GLY A 32 -0.43 -5.56 -0.33
CA GLY A 32 -0.67 -6.67 0.60
C GLY A 32 0.18 -7.90 0.27
N THR A 33 0.30 -8.27 -1.00
CA THR A 33 1.13 -9.40 -1.44
C THR A 33 2.60 -9.19 -1.08
N SER A 34 3.14 -7.98 -1.29
CA SER A 34 4.53 -7.67 -0.95
C SER A 34 4.82 -7.75 0.55
N GLU A 35 3.86 -7.35 1.39
CA GLU A 35 4.01 -7.37 2.85
C GLU A 35 3.97 -8.79 3.41
N PHE A 36 3.09 -9.64 2.91
CA PHE A 36 2.97 -11.03 3.37
C PHE A 36 4.02 -11.96 2.75
N ALA A 37 4.50 -11.68 1.53
CA ALA A 37 5.54 -12.49 0.89
C ALA A 37 6.81 -12.59 1.75
N SER A 38 7.20 -11.49 2.41
CA SER A 38 8.38 -11.45 3.27
C SER A 38 8.24 -12.35 4.51
N MET A 39 7.03 -12.49 5.04
CA MET A 39 6.76 -13.39 6.18
C MET A 39 6.83 -14.86 5.75
N GLY A 40 6.28 -15.19 4.58
CA GLY A 40 6.33 -16.55 4.03
C GLY A 40 7.73 -16.98 3.58
N LEU A 41 8.59 -16.03 3.23
CA LEU A 41 9.96 -16.26 2.77
C LEU A 41 11.01 -15.97 3.85
N MET A 42 10.62 -15.83 5.12
CA MET A 42 11.53 -15.43 6.21
C MET A 42 12.76 -16.34 6.31
N LEU A 43 12.58 -17.66 6.17
CA LEU A 43 13.67 -18.64 6.22
C LEU A 43 14.62 -18.50 5.03
N GLU A 44 14.09 -18.32 3.83
CA GLU A 44 14.86 -18.07 2.61
C GLU A 44 15.64 -16.75 2.69
N ILE A 45 15.05 -15.68 3.24
CA ILE A 45 15.73 -14.39 3.47
C ILE A 45 16.86 -14.56 4.49
N SER A 46 16.58 -15.24 5.60
CA SER A 46 17.56 -15.58 6.64
C SER A 46 18.77 -16.33 6.06
N ARG A 47 18.51 -17.40 5.28
CA ARG A 47 19.55 -18.18 4.60
C ARG A 47 20.32 -17.37 3.56
N GLY A 48 19.60 -16.61 2.73
CA GLY A 48 20.18 -15.84 1.62
C GLY A 48 21.08 -14.70 2.10
N LEU A 49 20.76 -14.09 3.25
CA LEU A 49 21.54 -13.01 3.86
C LEU A 49 22.49 -13.48 4.97
N SER A 50 22.44 -14.78 5.33
CA SER A 50 23.20 -15.35 6.46
C SER A 50 22.97 -14.62 7.79
N ILE A 51 21.73 -14.17 8.03
CA ILE A 51 21.30 -13.47 9.25
C ILE A 51 20.30 -14.32 10.04
N SER A 52 20.12 -14.04 11.33
CA SER A 52 19.14 -14.77 12.13
C SER A 52 17.70 -14.41 11.76
N GLU A 53 16.75 -15.31 12.02
CA GLU A 53 15.32 -15.05 11.83
C GLU A 53 14.84 -13.82 12.62
N THR A 54 15.39 -13.59 13.81
CA THR A 54 15.12 -12.39 14.62
C THR A 54 15.55 -11.11 13.89
N GLN A 55 16.70 -11.12 13.20
CA GLN A 55 17.15 -9.99 12.40
C GLN A 55 16.24 -9.74 11.19
N VAL A 56 15.72 -10.80 10.55
CA VAL A 56 14.69 -10.66 9.50
C VAL A 56 13.42 -10.01 10.07
N GLY A 57 13.00 -10.39 11.28
CA GLY A 57 11.88 -9.75 11.98
C GLY A 57 12.10 -8.25 12.24
N HIS A 58 13.33 -7.84 12.59
CA HIS A 58 13.68 -6.42 12.69
C HIS A 58 13.60 -5.69 11.34
N LEU A 59 14.00 -6.35 10.25
CA LEU A 59 13.90 -5.80 8.89
C LEU A 59 12.43 -5.53 8.51
N ILE A 60 11.55 -6.50 8.77
CA ILE A 60 10.10 -6.36 8.53
C ILE A 60 9.52 -5.22 9.38
N SER A 61 9.95 -5.11 10.64
CA SER A 61 9.51 -4.04 11.54
C SER A 61 9.97 -2.66 11.06
N ALA A 62 11.21 -2.53 10.59
CA ALA A 62 11.72 -1.29 10.01
C ALA A 62 10.94 -0.87 8.75
N TYR A 63 10.60 -1.82 7.89
CA TYR A 63 9.71 -1.58 6.74
C TYR A 63 8.33 -1.08 7.20
N ALA A 64 7.72 -1.71 8.20
CA ALA A 64 6.41 -1.30 8.72
C ALA A 64 6.42 0.13 9.27
N VAL A 65 7.48 0.53 9.98
CA VAL A 65 7.69 1.93 10.40
C VAL A 65 7.77 2.86 9.19
N GLY A 66 8.49 2.45 8.15
CA GLY A 66 8.56 3.17 6.88
C GLY A 66 7.17 3.39 6.24
N VAL A 67 6.30 2.38 6.24
CA VAL A 67 4.92 2.49 5.73
C VAL A 67 4.08 3.44 6.61
N VAL A 68 4.15 3.29 7.94
CA VAL A 68 3.41 4.12 8.91
C VAL A 68 3.74 5.60 8.78
N VAL A 69 4.99 5.94 8.47
CA VAL A 69 5.42 7.33 8.27
C VAL A 69 5.20 7.78 6.83
N GLY A 70 5.55 6.94 5.87
CA GLY A 70 5.51 7.26 4.44
C GLY A 70 4.10 7.48 3.91
N ALA A 71 3.12 6.67 4.32
CA ALA A 71 1.75 6.81 3.84
C ALA A 71 1.12 8.16 4.22
N PRO A 72 1.17 8.62 5.50
CA PRO A 72 0.75 9.98 5.85
C PRO A 72 1.51 11.06 5.09
N VAL A 73 2.83 10.96 4.95
CA VAL A 73 3.64 11.96 4.24
C VAL A 73 3.22 12.08 2.77
N LEU A 74 3.03 10.96 2.08
CA LEU A 74 2.55 10.95 0.70
C LEU A 74 1.12 11.48 0.59
N ALA A 75 0.25 11.13 1.55
CA ALA A 75 -1.11 11.66 1.59
C ALA A 75 -1.13 13.18 1.77
N PHE A 76 -0.28 13.72 2.64
CA PHE A 76 -0.12 15.17 2.79
C PHE A 76 0.46 15.79 1.52
N ALA A 77 1.52 15.22 0.94
CA ALA A 77 2.16 15.74 -0.27
C ALA A 77 1.24 15.73 -1.50
N GLY A 78 0.37 14.73 -1.64
CA GLY A 78 -0.62 14.67 -2.71
C GLY A 78 -1.90 15.48 -2.46
N ALA A 79 -2.10 15.98 -1.24
CA ALA A 79 -3.23 16.84 -0.87
C ALA A 79 -2.94 18.33 -1.11
N VAL A 80 -1.69 18.72 -1.33
CA VAL A 80 -1.25 20.09 -1.69
C VAL A 80 -1.25 20.29 -3.20
#